data_AF-A0A1F3RJ43-F1
#
_entry.id   AF-A0A1F3RJ43-F1
#
_cell.length_a   1.000
_cell.length_b   1.000
_cell.length_c   1.000
_cell.angle_alpha   90.00
_cell.angle_beta   90.00
_cell.angle_gamma   90.00
#
_symmetry.space_group_name_H-M   'P 1'
#
loop_
_entity.id
_entity.type
_entity.pdbx_description
1 polymer ?
#
loop_
_entity_poly.entity_id
_entity_poly.type
_entity_poly.pdbx_seq_one_letter_code
_entity_poly.pdbx_strand_id
1 'polypeptide(L)' 'MKAVVITAHNQSDLGFLASLFKRLGISSKVIDIEEIEDLGLSEMMKEVDRTKKVSRETIMKKLKAKS' A
#
# COMPACT_ATOMS: atom_id res chain seq x y z
N MET A 1 -15.06 7.29 1.10
CA MET A 1 -13.98 8.14 0.57
C MET A 1 -13.33 7.37 -0.57
N LYS A 2 -13.12 7.98 -1.74
CA LYS A 2 -12.47 7.32 -2.89
C LYS A 2 -11.14 8.05 -3.14
N ALA A 3 -10.06 7.30 -3.28
CA ALA A 3 -8.72 7.84 -3.48
C ALA A 3 -8.22 7.48 -4.88
N VAL A 4 -7.31 8.29 -5.40
CA VAL A 4 -6.62 8.05 -6.68
C VAL A 4 -5.12 8.11 -6.39
N VAL A 5 -4.40 7.05 -6.75
CA VAL A 5 -2.94 7.00 -6.68
C VAL A 5 -2.40 7.39 -8.06
N ILE A 6 -1.46 8.32 -8.09
CA ILE A 6 -0.86 8.84 -9.33
C ILE A 6 0.65 8.74 -9.19
N THR A 7 1.28 8.01 -10.10
CA THR A 7 2.74 7.80 -10.11
C THR A 7 3.38 8.72 -11.14
N ALA A 8 4.24 9.63 -10.71
CA ALA A 8 5.03 10.48 -11.60
C ALA A 8 6.24 9.71 -12.15
N HIS A 9 6.60 9.94 -13.41
CA HIS A 9 7.75 9.28 -14.05
C HIS A 9 9.10 9.88 -13.64
N ASN A 10 9.10 11.14 -13.19
CA ASN A 10 10.29 11.87 -12.75
C ASN A 10 9.92 12.98 -11.76
N GLN A 11 10.92 13.64 -11.18
CA GLN A 11 10.72 14.72 -10.20
C GLN A 11 10.08 15.99 -10.78
N SER A 12 10.33 16.29 -12.05
CA SER A 12 9.72 17.46 -12.71
C SER A 12 8.20 17.29 -12.84
N ASP A 13 7.77 16.09 -13.25
CA ASP A 13 6.35 15.73 -13.36
C ASP A 13 5.66 15.77 -12.00
N LEU A 14 6.33 15.29 -10.95
CA LEU A 14 5.81 15.34 -9.59
C LEU A 14 5.57 16.80 -9.13
N GLY A 15 6.55 17.68 -9.37
CA GLY A 15 6.42 19.10 -9.06
C GLY A 15 5.29 19.77 -9.85
N PHE A 16 5.18 19.46 -11.14
CA PHE A 16 4.09 19.95 -11.99
C PHE A 16 2.72 19.51 -11.47
N LEU A 17 2.53 18.21 -11.21
CA LEU A 17 1.28 17.65 -10.70
C LEU A 17 0.89 18.25 -9.35
N ALA A 18 1.84 18.39 -8.41
CA ALA A 18 1.59 19.03 -7.13
C ALA A 18 1.12 20.49 -7.30
N SER A 19 1.73 21.24 -8.22
CA SER A 19 1.34 22.62 -8.52
C SER A 19 -0.05 22.71 -9.17
N LEU A 20 -0.39 21.75 -10.05
CA LEU A 20 -1.68 21.65 -10.70
C LEU A 20 -2.79 21.36 -9.69
N PHE A 21 -2.61 20.35 -8.83
CA PHE A 21 -3.60 20.01 -7.81
C PHE A 21 -3.82 21.16 -6.83
N LYS A 22 -2.75 21.85 -6.43
CA LYS A 22 -2.86 23.07 -5.61
C LYS A 22 -3.71 24.14 -6.28
N ARG A 23 -3.55 24.38 -7.58
CA ARG A 23 -4.35 25.37 -8.34
C ARG A 23 -5.81 24.96 -8.49
N LEU A 24 -6.06 23.66 -8.62
CA LEU A 24 -7.42 23.10 -8.72
C LEU A 24 -8.14 23.00 -7.36
N GLY A 25 -7.45 23.33 -6.25
CA GLY A 25 -8.00 23.18 -4.90
C GLY A 25 -8.14 21.72 -4.47
N ILE A 26 -7.43 20.80 -5.12
CA ILE A 26 -7.42 19.36 -4.80
C ILE A 26 -6.32 19.11 -3.78
N SER A 27 -6.67 18.47 -2.67
CA SER A 27 -5.68 18.02 -1.69
C SER A 27 -4.88 16.85 -2.25
N SER A 28 -3.58 17.04 -2.39
CA SER A 28 -2.63 16.00 -2.81
C SER A 28 -1.59 15.79 -1.71
N LYS A 29 -1.33 14.53 -1.36
CA LYS A 29 -0.23 14.12 -0.47
C LYS A 29 0.79 13.37 -1.31
N VAL A 30 2.07 13.69 -1.14
CA VAL A 30 3.16 12.84 -1.67
C VAL A 30 3.30 11.67 -0.71
N ILE A 31 3.21 10.46 -1.27
CA ILE A 31 3.25 9.20 -0.54
C ILE A 31 4.59 8.54 -0.87
N ASP A 32 5.27 8.01 0.13
CA ASP A 32 6.50 7.25 -0.08
C ASP A 32 6.21 5.79 -0.48
N ILE A 33 7.25 5.04 -0.82
CA ILE A 33 7.09 3.65 -1.25
C ILE A 33 6.61 2.74 -0.10
N GLU A 34 7.02 3.01 1.13
CA GLU A 34 6.65 2.24 2.31
C GLU A 34 5.14 2.38 2.59
N GLU A 35 4.61 3.60 2.51
CA GLU A 35 3.18 3.89 2.62
C GLU A 35 2.37 3.22 1.49
N ILE A 36 2.92 3.11 0.27
CA ILE A 36 2.28 2.37 -0.83
C ILE A 36 2.25 0.86 -0.54
N GLU A 37 3.36 0.30 -0.05
CA GLU A 37 3.46 -1.11 0.33
C GLU A 37 2.47 -1.45 1.46
N ASP A 38 2.37 -0.58 2.47
CA ASP A 38 1.43 -0.71 3.58
C ASP A 38 -0.03 -0.67 3.12
N LEU A 39 -0.36 0.21 2.17
CA LEU A 39 -1.69 0.25 1.56
C LEU A 39 -2.00 -1.07 0.83
N GLY A 40 -1.04 -1.57 0.03
CA GLY A 40 -1.19 -2.84 -0.67
C GLY A 40 -1.37 -4.01 0.29
N LEU A 41 -0.59 -4.06 1.38
CA LEU A 41 -0.72 -5.07 2.42
C LEU A 41 -2.08 -5.00 3.12
N SER A 42 -2.55 -3.79 3.44
CA SER A 42 -3.84 -3.58 4.07
C SER A 42 -4.99 -4.11 3.21
N GLU A 43 -4.94 -3.90 1.88
CA GLU A 43 -5.93 -4.45 0.95
C GLU A 43 -5.91 -5.97 0.92
N MET A 44 -4.71 -6.56 0.77
CA MET A 44 -4.56 -8.03 0.81
C MET A 44 -5.10 -8.61 2.12
N MET A 45 -4.89 -7.96 3.26
CA MET A 45 -5.39 -8.41 4.55
C MET A 45 -6.91 -8.34 4.69
N LYS A 46 -7.60 -7.44 3.98
CA LYS A 46 -9.07 -7.35 3.99
C LYS A 46 -9.71 -8.53 3.28
N GLU A 47 -9.05 -9.07 2.25
CA GLU A 47 -9.56 -10.19 1.45
C GLU A 47 -9.26 -11.56 2.08
N VAL A 48 -8.42 -11.61 3.11
CA VAL A 48 -8.06 -12.85 3.80
C VAL A 48 -9.17 -13.32 4.74
N ASP A 49 -9.57 -14.58 4.58
CA ASP A 49 -10.45 -15.28 5.51
C ASP A 49 -9.80 -15.46 6.88
N ARG A 50 -10.23 -14.64 7.85
CA ARG A 50 -9.70 -14.64 9.24
C ARG A 50 -10.30 -15.74 10.12
N THR A 51 -11.23 -16.54 9.62
CA THR A 51 -11.89 -17.61 10.39
C THR A 51 -11.08 -18.90 10.40
N LYS A 52 -10.24 -19.11 9.39
CA LYS A 52 -9.34 -20.26 9.29
C LYS A 52 -8.14 -20.11 10.22
N LYS A 53 -8.29 -20.63 11.45
CA LYS A 53 -7.24 -20.68 12.45
C LYS A 53 -6.43 -21.98 12.32
N VAL A 54 -5.11 -21.86 12.43
CA VAL A 54 -4.19 -23.01 12.49
C VAL A 54 -3.41 -22.98 13.79
N SER A 55 -3.02 -24.15 14.31
CA SER A 55 -2.23 -24.23 15.54
C SER A 55 -0.82 -23.67 15.33
N ARG A 56 -0.22 -23.17 16.42
CA ARG A 56 1.17 -22.69 16.44
C ARG A 56 2.14 -23.75 15.93
N GLU A 57 1.93 -25.02 16.29
CA GLU A 57 2.77 -26.15 15.86
C GLU A 57 2.76 -26.30 14.33
N THR A 58 1.59 -26.16 13.71
CA THR A 58 1.43 -26.22 12.25
C THR A 58 2.21 -25.10 11.55
N ILE A 59 2.17 -23.88 12.12
CA ILE A 59 2.93 -22.73 11.61
C ILE A 59 4.43 -22.99 11.74
N MET A 60 4.89 -23.40 12.93
CA MET A 60 6.31 -23.64 13.21
C MET A 60 6.88 -24.77 12.34
N LYS A 61 6.09 -25.79 12.02
CA LYS A 61 6.48 -26.86 11.08
C LYS A 61 6.73 -26.31 9.67
N LYS A 62 5.88 -25.41 9.16
CA LYS A 62 6.06 -24.79 7.84
C LYS A 62 7.28 -23.86 7.79
N LEU A 63 7.52 -23.08 8.85
CA LEU A 63 8.67 -22.17 8.92
C LEU A 63 10.00 -22.93 8.93
N LYS A 64 10.08 -24.04 9.67
CA LYS A 64 11.26 -24.90 9.71
C LYS A 64 11.49 -25.73 8.44
N ALA A 65 10.46 -25.94 7.63
CA ALA A 65 10.57 -26.69 6.37
C ALA A 65 11.10 -25.82 5.21
N LYS A 66 11.18 -24.50 5.40
CA LYS A 66 11.63 -23.52 4.40
C LYS A 66 13.04 -22.97 4.67
N SER A 67 13.68 -23.40 5.77
CA SER A 67 15.07 -23.12 6.12
C SER A 67 15.99 -24.21 5.60
#